data_AF-A0A834DI13-F1
#
_entry.id   AF-A0A834DI13-F1
#
_cell.length_a   1.000
_cell.length_b   1.000
_cell.length_c   1.000
_cell.angle_alpha   90.00
_cell.angle_beta   90.00
_cell.angle_gamma   90.00
#
_symmetry.space_group_name_H-M   'P 1'
#
loop_
_entity.id
_entity.type
_entity.pdbx_description
1 polymer ?
#
loop_
_entity_poly.entity_id
_entity_poly.type
_entity_poly.pdbx_seq_one_letter_code
_entity_poly.pdbx_strand_id
1 'polypeptide(L)'
;MILGKLESDGSRKPGVIDKFTSDTKPIINKVASVAESKGLFEEAAKLYDLAKNADKVLELMNKLLSPVVPQISAPQSNRERLKGTALSIAERYRAQGISANKCVDSTFYLLLDLITFFDEYHSGHIDRAFDIIDRLKLVPLNQESVEERVAAFRNFSDEIRHNLSEVLLATMNILFTQFKRLKGTSPSSASRPQRVIEDRDSQLRSQARALITFAGMIPYRTSGDTNARLVQMEVLMN
;
A
#
# COMPACT_ATOMS: atom_id res chain seq x y z
N MET A 1 -11.29 27.98 11.81
CA MET A 1 -11.64 29.06 12.76
C MET A 1 -12.99 28.85 13.44
N ILE A 2 -14.05 28.47 12.71
CA ILE A 2 -15.39 28.24 13.29
C ILE A 2 -15.48 26.94 14.11
N LEU A 3 -15.02 25.80 13.55
CA LEU A 3 -15.16 24.47 14.17
C LEU A 3 -13.95 24.00 15.01
N GLY A 4 -12.94 24.85 15.16
CA GLY A 4 -11.68 24.51 15.84
C GLY A 4 -10.61 23.97 14.89
N LYS A 5 -9.50 23.49 15.46
CA LYS A 5 -8.42 22.78 14.76
C LYS A 5 -7.84 21.70 15.66
N LEU A 6 -7.23 20.67 15.07
CA LEU A 6 -6.43 19.71 15.82
C LEU A 6 -5.04 20.30 16.05
N GLU A 7 -4.54 20.12 17.26
CA GLU A 7 -3.13 20.33 17.58
C GLU A 7 -2.34 19.04 17.30
N SER A 8 -1.01 19.15 17.31
CA SER A 8 -0.11 18.03 17.00
C SER A 8 -0.26 16.83 17.94
N ASP A 9 -0.69 17.07 19.18
CA ASP A 9 -0.97 16.04 20.19
C ASP A 9 -2.34 15.35 19.99
N GLY A 10 -3.13 15.78 19.00
CA GLY A 10 -4.49 15.28 18.77
C GLY A 10 -5.57 15.92 19.64
N SER A 11 -5.21 16.88 20.49
CA SER A 11 -6.18 17.68 21.21
C SER A 11 -6.86 18.64 20.23
N ARG A 12 -8.15 18.89 20.45
CA ARG A 12 -8.90 19.86 19.65
C ARG A 12 -8.79 21.24 20.30
N LYS A 13 -8.18 22.19 19.61
CA LYS A 13 -8.31 23.61 19.95
C LYS A 13 -9.72 24.09 19.64
N PRO A 14 -10.46 24.63 20.62
CA PRO A 14 -11.82 25.12 20.43
C PRO A 14 -11.91 26.17 19.32
N GLY A 15 -13.01 26.12 18.57
CA GLY A 15 -13.39 27.14 17.60
C GLY A 15 -14.33 28.18 18.20
N VAL A 16 -14.85 29.04 17.33
CA VAL A 16 -15.83 30.07 17.72
C VAL A 16 -17.14 29.43 18.19
N ILE A 17 -17.54 28.30 17.59
CA ILE A 17 -18.82 27.64 17.91
C ILE A 17 -18.87 27.07 19.33
N ASP A 18 -17.72 26.71 19.90
CA ASP A 18 -17.59 26.20 21.27
C ASP A 18 -18.00 27.22 22.35
N LYS A 19 -18.06 28.51 21.99
CA LYS A 19 -18.59 29.56 22.87
C LYS A 19 -20.12 29.50 23.01
N PHE A 20 -20.80 28.84 22.08
CA PHE A 20 -22.26 28.83 21.96
C PHE A 20 -22.89 27.46 22.24
N THR A 21 -22.12 26.38 22.13
CA THR A 21 -22.59 25.03 22.44
C THR A 21 -21.47 24.17 23.02
N SER A 22 -21.80 23.35 24.01
CA SER A 22 -20.86 22.43 24.66
C SER A 22 -20.62 21.16 23.84
N ASP A 23 -21.61 20.71 23.05
CA ASP A 23 -21.45 19.56 22.15
C ASP A 23 -21.42 19.99 20.69
N THR A 24 -20.22 20.09 20.14
CA THR A 24 -19.97 20.46 18.75
C THR A 24 -19.90 19.26 17.82
N LYS A 25 -19.83 18.02 18.35
CA LYS A 25 -19.58 16.81 17.54
C LYS A 25 -20.68 16.54 16.50
N PRO A 26 -21.99 16.66 16.81
CA PRO A 26 -23.04 16.42 15.82
C PRO A 26 -22.96 17.39 14.64
N ILE A 27 -22.64 18.65 14.93
CA ILE A 27 -22.50 19.69 13.91
C ILE A 27 -21.28 19.40 13.03
N ILE A 28 -20.13 19.07 13.64
CA ILE A 28 -18.92 18.73 12.90
C ILE A 28 -19.14 17.50 12.02
N ASN A 29 -19.76 16.43 12.54
CA ASN A 29 -20.11 15.25 11.74
C ASN A 29 -21.05 15.57 10.58
N LYS A 30 -22.03 16.46 10.79
CA LYS A 30 -22.95 16.87 9.72
C LYS A 30 -22.21 17.64 8.62
N VAL A 31 -21.32 18.55 8.98
CA VAL A 31 -20.49 19.29 8.01
C VAL A 31 -19.52 18.34 7.28
N ALA A 32 -18.92 17.39 8.00
CA ALA A 32 -18.04 16.37 7.43
C ALA A 32 -18.77 15.52 6.38
N SER A 33 -19.99 15.06 6.70
CA SER A 33 -20.84 14.30 5.77
C SER A 33 -21.19 15.09 4.50
N VAL A 34 -21.43 16.40 4.63
CA VAL A 34 -21.67 17.27 3.45
C VAL A 34 -20.40 17.43 2.62
N ALA A 35 -19.23 17.60 3.25
CA ALA A 35 -17.95 17.67 2.56
C ALA A 35 -17.64 16.35 1.82
N GLU A 36 -17.89 15.21 2.46
CA GLU A 36 -17.76 13.87 1.88
C GLU A 36 -18.68 13.70 0.66
N SER A 37 -19.96 14.10 0.75
CA SER A 37 -20.89 14.02 -0.39
C SER A 37 -20.49 14.91 -1.58
N LYS A 38 -19.67 15.93 -1.35
CA LYS A 38 -19.13 16.83 -2.38
C LYS A 38 -17.80 16.34 -2.95
N GLY A 39 -17.28 15.19 -2.49
CA GLY A 39 -15.99 14.66 -2.91
C GLY A 39 -14.77 15.35 -2.26
N LEU A 40 -14.99 16.22 -1.26
CA LEU A 40 -13.92 16.89 -0.53
C LEU A 40 -13.36 15.98 0.58
N PHE A 41 -12.81 14.83 0.20
CA PHE A 41 -12.47 13.76 1.14
C PHE A 41 -11.42 14.16 2.18
N GLU A 42 -10.43 14.97 1.81
CA GLU A 42 -9.42 15.42 2.77
C GLU A 42 -9.98 16.35 3.84
N GLU A 43 -10.86 17.27 3.45
CA GLU A 43 -11.53 18.17 4.38
C GLU A 43 -12.52 17.40 5.25
N ALA A 44 -13.24 16.44 4.67
CA ALA A 44 -14.10 15.53 5.42
C ALA A 44 -13.31 14.73 6.45
N ALA A 45 -12.14 14.18 6.09
CA ALA A 45 -11.27 13.44 7.02
C ALA A 45 -10.82 14.32 8.20
N LYS A 46 -10.37 15.55 7.94
CA LYS A 46 -10.01 16.51 9.01
C LYS A 46 -11.18 16.81 9.94
N LEU A 47 -12.39 16.95 9.40
CA LEU A 47 -13.59 17.20 10.18
C LEU A 47 -14.01 15.98 11.00
N TYR A 48 -13.94 14.78 10.45
CA TYR A 48 -14.20 13.55 11.20
C TYR A 48 -13.17 13.33 12.31
N ASP A 49 -11.90 13.67 12.08
CA ASP A 49 -10.84 13.62 13.09
C ASP A 49 -11.13 14.60 14.23
N LEU A 50 -11.57 15.83 13.90
CA LEU A 50 -12.06 16.80 14.89
C LEU A 50 -13.25 16.29 15.71
N ALA A 51 -14.12 15.48 15.10
CA ALA A 51 -15.25 14.85 15.77
C ALA A 51 -14.89 13.54 16.53
N LYS A 52 -13.61 13.12 16.50
CA LYS A 52 -13.10 11.84 17.03
C LYS A 52 -13.76 10.61 16.40
N ASN A 53 -14.10 10.68 15.12
CA ASN A 53 -14.68 9.56 14.36
C ASN A 53 -13.57 8.82 13.59
N ALA A 54 -12.84 7.95 14.29
CA ALA A 54 -11.68 7.24 13.74
C ALA A 54 -12.02 6.38 12.51
N ASP A 55 -13.17 5.69 12.53
CA ASP A 55 -13.65 4.87 11.42
C ASP A 55 -13.76 5.67 10.13
N LYS A 56 -14.43 6.82 10.18
CA LYS A 56 -14.59 7.68 8.99
C LYS A 56 -13.28 8.31 8.53
N VAL A 57 -12.39 8.66 9.46
CA VAL A 57 -11.06 9.16 9.09
C VAL A 57 -10.30 8.11 8.29
N LEU A 58 -10.19 6.89 8.81
CA LEU A 58 -9.42 5.84 8.14
C LEU A 58 -10.09 5.37 6.84
N GLU A 59 -11.43 5.31 6.79
CA GLU A 59 -12.16 4.98 5.55
C GLU A 59 -11.83 5.98 4.42
N LEU A 60 -11.85 7.27 4.72
CA LEU A 60 -11.52 8.31 3.75
C LEU A 60 -10.04 8.32 3.39
N MET A 61 -9.16 8.08 4.37
CA MET A 61 -7.74 7.96 4.11
C MET A 61 -7.42 6.77 3.20
N ASN A 62 -8.08 5.62 3.38
CA ASN A 62 -7.92 4.46 2.49
C ASN A 62 -8.26 4.82 1.03
N LYS A 63 -9.39 5.52 0.82
CA LYS A 63 -9.82 6.00 -0.49
C LYS A 63 -8.83 6.99 -1.12
N LEU A 64 -8.25 7.88 -0.32
CA LEU A 64 -7.28 8.88 -0.76
C LEU A 64 -5.89 8.28 -1.05
N LEU A 65 -5.45 7.31 -0.25
CA LEU A 65 -4.13 6.69 -0.36
C LEU A 65 -4.07 5.67 -1.51
N SER A 66 -5.13 4.89 -1.69
CA SER A 66 -5.22 3.83 -2.70
C SER A 66 -4.68 4.24 -4.08
N PRO A 67 -5.13 5.35 -4.72
CA PRO A 67 -4.67 5.71 -6.06
C PRO A 67 -3.24 6.26 -6.11
N VAL A 68 -2.66 6.69 -4.98
CA VAL A 68 -1.32 7.30 -4.92
C VAL A 68 -0.22 6.34 -4.49
N VAL A 69 -0.57 5.17 -3.96
CA VAL A 69 0.37 4.13 -3.49
C VAL A 69 1.46 3.79 -4.53
N PRO A 70 1.14 3.44 -5.79
CA PRO A 70 2.14 2.99 -6.76
C PRO A 70 2.86 4.16 -7.45
N GLN A 71 2.48 5.41 -7.19
CA GLN A 71 3.09 6.57 -7.83
C GLN A 71 4.51 6.79 -7.30
N ILE A 72 5.39 7.35 -8.14
CA ILE A 72 6.73 7.75 -7.74
C ILE A 72 6.63 8.99 -6.84
N SER A 73 7.35 8.97 -5.72
CA SER A 73 7.48 10.14 -4.84
C SER A 73 8.21 11.28 -5.55
N ALA A 74 7.54 12.43 -5.68
CA ALA A 74 8.18 13.68 -6.08
C ALA A 74 7.98 14.73 -4.98
N PRO A 75 8.94 15.67 -4.80
CA PRO A 75 8.78 16.75 -3.84
C PRO A 75 7.50 17.54 -4.09
N GLN A 76 6.75 17.82 -3.02
CA GLN A 76 5.47 18.54 -3.07
C GLN A 76 4.35 17.81 -3.84
N SER A 77 4.54 16.53 -4.14
CA SER A 77 3.51 15.73 -4.79
C SER A 77 2.31 15.49 -3.88
N ASN A 78 1.17 15.22 -4.50
CA ASN A 78 -0.04 14.81 -3.79
C ASN A 78 0.22 13.57 -2.91
N ARG A 79 1.00 12.60 -3.43
CA ARG A 79 1.40 11.39 -2.73
C ARG A 79 2.17 11.70 -1.44
N GLU A 80 3.20 12.56 -1.51
CA GLU A 80 4.01 12.91 -0.35
C GLU A 80 3.17 13.57 0.75
N ARG A 81 2.29 14.50 0.37
CA ARG A 81 1.39 15.17 1.30
C ARG A 81 0.40 14.21 1.97
N LEU A 82 -0.21 13.31 1.19
CA LEU A 82 -1.14 12.30 1.71
C LEU A 82 -0.44 11.27 2.60
N LYS A 83 0.77 10.83 2.21
CA LYS A 83 1.64 9.97 3.02
C LYS A 83 1.96 10.63 4.36
N GLY A 84 2.40 11.90 4.36
CA GLY A 84 2.72 12.64 5.59
C GLY A 84 1.50 12.78 6.51
N THR A 85 0.33 13.04 5.93
CA THR A 85 -0.94 13.10 6.69
C THR A 85 -1.28 11.74 7.30
N ALA A 86 -1.18 10.66 6.53
CA ALA A 86 -1.46 9.31 7.00
C ALA A 86 -0.51 8.86 8.11
N LEU A 87 0.79 9.15 7.99
CA LEU A 87 1.78 8.84 9.04
C LEU A 87 1.48 9.60 10.33
N SER A 88 1.15 10.89 10.25
CA SER A 88 0.76 11.68 11.42
C SER A 88 -0.50 11.13 12.11
N ILE A 89 -1.49 10.66 11.35
CA ILE A 89 -2.68 10.00 11.88
C ILE A 89 -2.30 8.67 12.56
N ALA A 90 -1.51 7.83 11.90
CA ALA A 90 -1.08 6.53 12.40
C ALA A 90 -0.32 6.65 13.73
N GLU A 91 0.66 7.55 13.80
CA GLU A 91 1.45 7.83 15.01
C GLU A 91 0.56 8.29 16.16
N ARG A 92 -0.35 9.23 15.89
CA ARG A 92 -1.28 9.76 16.88
C ARG A 92 -2.24 8.69 17.39
N TYR A 93 -2.88 7.94 16.50
CA TYR A 93 -3.86 6.92 16.87
C TYR A 93 -3.20 5.80 17.68
N ARG A 94 -1.99 5.37 17.29
CA ARG A 94 -1.20 4.41 18.05
C ARG A 94 -0.83 4.93 19.44
N ALA A 95 -0.39 6.19 19.56
CA ALA A 95 -0.02 6.80 20.84
C ALA A 95 -1.23 6.93 21.79
N GLN A 96 -2.42 7.16 21.24
CA GLN A 96 -3.65 7.34 22.00
C GLN A 96 -4.45 6.05 22.22
N GLY A 97 -4.02 4.93 21.64
CA GLY A 97 -4.76 3.66 21.68
C GLY A 97 -6.11 3.72 20.92
N ILE A 98 -6.23 4.61 19.94
CA ILE A 98 -7.41 4.72 19.08
C ILE A 98 -7.30 3.67 17.98
N SER A 99 -8.37 2.89 17.80
CA SER A 99 -8.50 1.95 16.70
C SER A 99 -9.89 2.07 16.10
N ALA A 100 -9.98 1.89 14.79
CA ALA A 100 -11.23 1.82 14.05
C ALA A 100 -11.72 0.36 13.97
N ASN A 101 -12.76 0.12 13.17
CA ASN A 101 -13.12 -1.20 12.71
C ASN A 101 -11.89 -1.92 12.14
N LYS A 102 -11.67 -3.17 12.61
CA LYS A 102 -10.53 -4.02 12.25
C LYS A 102 -10.25 -4.08 10.74
N CYS A 103 -11.29 -4.13 9.90
CA CYS A 103 -11.12 -4.21 8.45
C CYS A 103 -10.56 -2.89 7.89
N VAL A 104 -11.10 -1.75 8.33
CA VAL A 104 -10.66 -0.41 7.89
C VAL A 104 -9.23 -0.14 8.34
N ASP A 105 -8.94 -0.49 9.59
CA ASP A 105 -7.62 -0.36 10.22
C ASP A 105 -6.57 -1.22 9.49
N SER A 106 -6.89 -2.49 9.23
CA SER A 106 -6.00 -3.40 8.50
C SER A 106 -5.69 -2.90 7.08
N THR A 107 -6.70 -2.41 6.35
CA THR A 107 -6.48 -1.81 5.03
C THR A 107 -5.57 -0.59 5.11
N PHE A 108 -5.76 0.28 6.11
CA PHE A 108 -4.97 1.50 6.26
C PHE A 108 -3.49 1.22 6.49
N TYR A 109 -3.17 0.32 7.42
CA TYR A 109 -1.77 -0.04 7.67
C TYR A 109 -1.15 -0.80 6.49
N LEU A 110 -1.92 -1.67 5.82
CA LEU A 110 -1.43 -2.35 4.62
C LEU A 110 -1.14 -1.35 3.48
N LEU A 111 -1.94 -0.29 3.31
CA LEU A 111 -1.64 0.77 2.33
C LEU A 111 -0.37 1.55 2.69
N LEU A 112 -0.12 1.82 3.98
CA LEU A 112 1.12 2.45 4.45
C LEU A 112 2.35 1.56 4.19
N ASP A 113 2.22 0.25 4.42
CA ASP A 113 3.28 -0.70 4.12
C ASP A 113 3.54 -0.80 2.61
N LEU A 114 2.48 -0.77 1.79
CA LEU A 114 2.62 -0.71 0.33
C LEU A 114 3.28 0.57 -0.15
N ILE A 115 2.99 1.72 0.45
CA ILE A 115 3.71 2.98 0.17
C ILE A 115 5.21 2.81 0.43
N THR A 116 5.57 2.15 1.54
CA THR A 116 6.97 1.87 1.91
C THR A 116 7.61 0.92 0.91
N PHE A 117 6.91 -0.14 0.49
CA PHE A 117 7.36 -1.04 -0.57
C PHE A 117 7.66 -0.29 -1.88
N PHE A 118 6.73 0.55 -2.35
CA PHE A 118 6.93 1.30 -3.59
C PHE A 118 8.03 2.35 -3.47
N ASP A 119 8.23 2.96 -2.29
CA ASP A 119 9.35 3.88 -2.08
C ASP A 119 10.72 3.18 -2.22
N GLU A 120 10.87 1.99 -1.61
CA GLU A 120 12.10 1.19 -1.76
C GLU A 120 12.29 0.68 -3.19
N TYR A 121 11.20 0.25 -3.85
CA TYR A 121 11.21 -0.17 -5.25
C TYR A 121 11.66 0.95 -6.20
N HIS A 122 11.04 2.13 -6.10
CA HIS A 122 11.39 3.28 -6.95
C HIS A 122 12.79 3.86 -6.64
N SER A 123 13.27 3.70 -5.41
CA SER A 123 14.65 4.07 -5.03
C SER A 123 15.69 3.07 -5.53
N GLY A 124 15.28 1.96 -6.14
CA GLY A 124 16.18 0.92 -6.64
C GLY A 124 16.77 0.01 -5.57
N HIS A 125 16.25 0.06 -4.33
CA HIS A 125 16.64 -0.83 -3.23
C HIS A 125 15.96 -2.19 -3.36
N ILE A 126 16.32 -2.93 -4.42
CA ILE A 126 15.69 -4.18 -4.84
C ILE A 126 15.54 -5.20 -3.71
N ASP A 127 16.60 -5.42 -2.91
CA ASP A 127 16.59 -6.44 -1.85
C ASP A 127 15.64 -6.04 -0.70
N ARG A 128 15.63 -4.75 -0.32
CA ARG A 128 14.70 -4.25 0.72
C ARG A 128 13.25 -4.31 0.25
N ALA A 129 13.00 -3.92 -0.99
CA ALA A 129 11.66 -4.00 -1.58
C ALA A 129 11.18 -5.45 -1.62
N PHE A 130 12.05 -6.41 -1.97
CA PHE A 130 11.75 -7.84 -1.93
C PHE A 130 11.41 -8.33 -0.51
N ASP A 131 12.20 -7.97 0.49
CA ASP A 131 11.95 -8.34 1.88
C ASP A 131 10.59 -7.81 2.40
N ILE A 132 10.21 -6.59 1.98
CA ILE A 132 8.92 -6.03 2.35
C ILE A 132 7.79 -6.84 1.71
N ILE A 133 7.81 -7.08 0.39
CA ILE A 133 6.71 -7.78 -0.27
C ILE A 133 6.56 -9.24 0.19
N ASP A 134 7.67 -9.91 0.52
CA ASP A 134 7.63 -11.26 1.12
C ASP A 134 6.93 -11.26 2.48
N ARG A 135 7.25 -10.28 3.34
CA ARG A 135 6.57 -10.11 4.65
C ARG A 135 5.10 -9.75 4.54
N LEU A 136 4.71 -8.96 3.54
CA LEU A 136 3.32 -8.55 3.34
C LEU A 136 2.42 -9.71 2.92
N LYS A 137 2.98 -10.78 2.36
CA LYS A 137 2.23 -11.98 1.98
C LYS A 137 1.03 -11.65 1.06
N LEU A 138 1.17 -10.59 0.26
CA LEU A 138 0.12 -10.12 -0.65
C LEU A 138 0.08 -10.93 -1.94
N VAL A 139 1.26 -11.36 -2.41
CA VAL A 139 1.45 -12.15 -3.62
C VAL A 139 2.19 -13.45 -3.30
N PRO A 140 2.00 -14.53 -4.06
CA PRO A 140 2.72 -15.77 -3.84
C PRO A 140 4.15 -15.68 -4.37
N LEU A 141 5.12 -16.07 -3.53
CA LEU A 141 6.53 -16.21 -3.88
C LEU A 141 6.97 -17.69 -3.95
N ASN A 142 6.01 -18.61 -3.97
CA ASN A 142 6.21 -20.02 -4.25
C ASN A 142 4.90 -20.61 -4.81
N GLN A 143 4.99 -21.74 -5.49
CA GLN A 143 3.83 -22.34 -6.16
C GLN A 143 2.77 -22.84 -5.16
N GLU A 144 3.19 -23.32 -4.00
CA GLU A 144 2.32 -23.88 -2.96
C GLU A 144 1.39 -22.85 -2.34
N SER A 145 1.83 -21.59 -2.23
CA SER A 145 1.04 -20.49 -1.66
C SER A 145 0.05 -19.87 -2.65
N VAL A 146 0.04 -20.25 -3.92
CA VAL A 146 -0.81 -19.62 -4.95
C VAL A 146 -2.29 -19.71 -4.56
N GLU A 147 -2.78 -20.90 -4.24
CA GLU A 147 -4.19 -21.11 -3.89
C GLU A 147 -4.60 -20.36 -2.62
N GLU A 148 -3.74 -20.38 -1.59
CA GLU A 148 -3.95 -19.64 -0.34
C GLU A 148 -4.09 -18.13 -0.63
N ARG A 149 -3.22 -17.59 -1.48
CA ARG A 149 -3.22 -16.16 -1.84
C ARG A 149 -4.45 -15.80 -2.69
N VAL A 150 -4.89 -16.68 -3.58
CA VAL A 150 -6.15 -16.48 -4.36
C VAL A 150 -7.37 -16.48 -3.44
N ALA A 151 -7.40 -17.35 -2.42
CA ALA A 151 -8.46 -17.34 -1.42
C ALA A 151 -8.43 -16.06 -0.58
N ALA A 152 -7.25 -15.63 -0.11
CA ALA A 152 -7.07 -14.39 0.65
C ALA A 152 -7.47 -13.14 -0.15
N PHE A 153 -7.21 -13.14 -1.46
CA PHE A 153 -7.57 -12.02 -2.36
C PHE A 153 -9.05 -11.63 -2.27
N ARG A 154 -9.95 -12.60 -2.09
CA ARG A 154 -11.40 -12.35 -1.99
C ARG A 154 -11.78 -11.53 -0.75
N ASN A 155 -10.93 -11.54 0.27
CA ASN A 155 -11.16 -10.82 1.53
C ASN A 155 -10.51 -9.43 1.55
N PHE A 156 -9.72 -9.07 0.54
CA PHE A 156 -9.13 -7.73 0.45
C PHE A 156 -10.17 -6.68 0.07
N SER A 157 -10.01 -5.49 0.65
CA SER A 157 -10.84 -4.33 0.29
C SER A 157 -10.57 -3.88 -1.16
N ASP A 158 -11.50 -3.11 -1.74
CA ASP A 158 -11.35 -2.62 -3.11
C ASP A 158 -10.07 -1.78 -3.27
N GLU A 159 -9.68 -1.02 -2.24
CA GLU A 159 -8.46 -0.21 -2.21
C GLU A 159 -7.20 -1.05 -2.40
N ILE A 160 -7.11 -2.20 -1.73
CA ILE A 160 -5.97 -3.11 -1.87
C ILE A 160 -6.01 -3.81 -3.22
N ARG A 161 -7.20 -4.27 -3.65
CA ARG A 161 -7.36 -4.96 -4.94
C ARG A 161 -7.00 -4.06 -6.13
N HIS A 162 -7.28 -2.76 -6.04
CA HIS A 162 -6.91 -1.78 -7.05
C HIS A 162 -5.39 -1.67 -7.25
N ASN A 163 -4.61 -1.85 -6.19
CA ASN A 163 -3.15 -1.74 -6.21
C ASN A 163 -2.44 -3.03 -6.63
N LEU A 164 -3.15 -4.16 -6.67
CA LEU A 164 -2.52 -5.46 -6.86
C LEU A 164 -1.80 -5.62 -8.21
N SER A 165 -2.33 -5.03 -9.28
CA SER A 165 -1.70 -5.09 -10.61
C SER A 165 -0.29 -4.48 -10.60
N GLU A 166 -0.15 -3.30 -9.98
CA GLU A 166 1.14 -2.62 -9.86
C GLU A 166 2.09 -3.35 -8.91
N VAL A 167 1.56 -3.95 -7.83
CA VAL A 167 2.37 -4.77 -6.92
C VAL A 167 2.93 -6.00 -7.65
N LEU A 168 2.13 -6.68 -8.46
CA LEU A 168 2.58 -7.82 -9.27
C LEU A 168 3.68 -7.41 -10.25
N LEU A 169 3.50 -6.29 -10.96
CA LEU A 169 4.49 -5.77 -11.89
C LEU A 169 5.79 -5.37 -11.19
N ALA A 170 5.70 -4.65 -10.08
CA ALA A 170 6.88 -4.26 -9.29
C ALA A 170 7.63 -5.49 -8.76
N THR A 171 6.91 -6.49 -8.24
CA THR A 171 7.50 -7.74 -7.77
C THR A 171 8.19 -8.50 -8.90
N MET A 172 7.56 -8.59 -10.07
CA MET A 172 8.15 -9.24 -11.24
C MET A 172 9.40 -8.50 -11.74
N ASN A 173 9.38 -7.17 -11.75
CA ASN A 173 10.55 -6.35 -12.08
C ASN A 173 11.71 -6.54 -11.10
N ILE A 174 11.42 -6.68 -9.80
CA ILE A 174 12.40 -7.00 -8.75
C ILE A 174 13.05 -8.36 -9.05
N LEU A 175 12.25 -9.41 -9.29
CA LEU A 175 12.74 -10.75 -9.63
C LEU A 175 13.60 -10.73 -10.90
N PHE A 176 13.14 -10.06 -11.94
CA PHE A 176 13.87 -9.92 -13.20
C PHE A 176 15.20 -9.16 -13.02
N THR A 177 15.21 -8.14 -12.17
CA THR A 177 16.43 -7.39 -11.86
C THR A 177 17.42 -8.26 -11.08
N GLN A 178 16.97 -9.04 -10.10
CA GLN A 178 17.80 -10.02 -9.39
C GLN A 178 18.36 -11.08 -10.34
N PHE A 179 17.55 -11.58 -11.27
CA PHE A 179 17.97 -12.53 -12.30
C PHE A 179 19.07 -11.94 -13.21
N LYS A 180 18.88 -10.72 -13.70
CA LYS A 180 19.89 -10.01 -14.50
C LYS A 180 21.20 -9.80 -13.73
N ARG A 181 21.11 -9.41 -12.46
CA ARG A 181 22.29 -9.27 -11.59
C ARG A 181 23.02 -10.61 -11.45
N LEU A 182 22.29 -11.72 -11.29
CA LEU A 182 22.86 -13.06 -11.20
C LEU A 182 23.63 -13.44 -12.47
N LYS A 183 23.03 -13.26 -13.66
CA LYS A 183 23.65 -13.56 -14.96
C LYS A 183 24.78 -12.61 -15.37
N GLY A 184 24.71 -11.35 -14.94
CA GLY A 184 25.72 -10.33 -15.24
C GLY A 184 27.01 -10.46 -14.41
N THR A 185 26.99 -11.25 -13.33
CA THR A 185 28.20 -11.59 -12.58
C THR A 185 29.06 -12.53 -13.44
N SER A 186 30.14 -11.99 -14.03
CA SER A 186 31.08 -12.76 -14.86
C SER A 186 31.60 -14.01 -14.12
N PRO A 187 31.86 -15.13 -14.82
CA PRO A 187 32.44 -16.36 -14.23
C PRO A 187 33.83 -16.18 -13.58
N SER A 188 34.42 -14.99 -13.68
CA SER A 188 35.80 -14.69 -13.27
C SER A 188 35.97 -14.35 -11.79
N SER A 189 34.89 -14.14 -11.01
CA SER A 189 35.01 -14.05 -9.54
C SER A 189 34.99 -15.44 -8.93
N ALA A 190 36.15 -16.11 -8.97
CA ALA A 190 36.41 -17.39 -8.32
C ALA A 190 36.13 -17.30 -6.80
N SER A 191 34.98 -17.83 -6.35
CA SER A 191 34.72 -18.21 -4.94
C SER A 191 33.28 -18.68 -4.66
N ARG A 192 32.30 -18.47 -5.55
CA ARG A 192 30.93 -18.98 -5.33
C ARG A 192 30.73 -20.38 -5.93
N PRO A 193 30.20 -21.36 -5.18
CA PRO A 193 29.90 -22.67 -5.73
C PRO A 193 28.86 -22.55 -6.84
N GLN A 194 29.16 -23.09 -8.02
CA GLN A 194 28.29 -23.10 -9.21
C GLN A 194 26.84 -23.53 -8.89
N ARG A 195 26.69 -24.54 -8.00
CA ARG A 195 25.39 -25.06 -7.53
C ARG A 195 24.50 -23.99 -6.87
N VAL A 196 25.08 -23.07 -6.09
CA VAL A 196 24.31 -22.02 -5.40
C VAL A 196 23.73 -21.01 -6.39
N ILE A 197 24.41 -20.79 -7.52
CA ILE A 197 23.95 -19.90 -8.59
C ILE A 197 22.80 -20.56 -9.35
N GLU A 198 22.94 -21.85 -9.69
CA GLU A 198 21.90 -22.64 -10.36
C GLU A 198 20.63 -22.76 -9.50
N ASP A 199 20.77 -23.01 -8.20
CA ASP A 199 19.65 -23.09 -7.27
C ASP A 199 18.90 -21.75 -7.20
N ARG A 200 19.61 -20.63 -7.10
CA ARG A 200 18.98 -19.30 -7.09
C ARG A 200 18.31 -18.93 -8.42
N ASP A 201 18.90 -19.31 -9.54
CA ASP A 201 18.29 -19.12 -10.87
C ASP A 201 16.94 -19.86 -10.95
N SER A 202 16.93 -21.14 -10.52
CA SER A 202 15.73 -21.96 -10.49
C SER A 202 14.65 -21.37 -9.56
N GLN A 203 15.06 -20.82 -8.41
CA GLN A 203 14.17 -20.20 -7.43
C GLN A 203 13.49 -18.94 -8.00
N LEU A 204 14.27 -18.04 -8.60
CA LEU A 204 13.73 -16.81 -9.21
C LEU A 204 12.73 -17.11 -10.32
N ARG A 205 13.04 -18.11 -11.18
CA ARG A 205 12.12 -18.58 -12.22
C ARG A 205 10.85 -19.19 -11.61
N SER A 206 10.98 -19.95 -10.52
CA SER A 206 9.83 -20.54 -9.82
C SER A 206 8.93 -19.47 -9.19
N GLN A 207 9.51 -18.41 -8.63
CA GLN A 207 8.79 -17.26 -8.09
C GLN A 207 8.02 -16.53 -9.19
N ALA A 208 8.66 -16.27 -10.33
CA ALA A 208 8.00 -15.67 -11.49
C ALA A 208 6.77 -16.48 -11.96
N ARG A 209 6.91 -17.81 -12.07
CA ARG A 209 5.80 -18.71 -12.44
C ARG A 209 4.64 -18.67 -11.44
N ALA A 210 4.94 -18.59 -10.14
CA ALA A 210 3.92 -18.47 -9.11
C ALA A 210 3.11 -17.17 -9.27
N LEU A 211 3.79 -16.04 -9.55
CA LEU A 211 3.12 -14.75 -9.80
C LEU A 211 2.21 -14.79 -11.03
N ILE A 212 2.65 -15.42 -12.12
CA ILE A 212 1.86 -15.55 -13.36
C ILE A 212 0.64 -16.43 -13.13
N THR A 213 0.83 -17.57 -12.46
CA THR A 213 -0.27 -18.50 -12.14
C THR A 213 -1.32 -17.77 -11.30
N PHE A 214 -0.87 -17.03 -10.28
CA PHE A 214 -1.74 -16.23 -9.43
C PHE A 214 -2.50 -15.14 -10.21
N ALA A 215 -1.79 -14.38 -11.07
CA ALA A 215 -2.40 -13.33 -11.88
C ALA A 215 -3.42 -13.87 -12.89
N GLY A 216 -3.25 -15.11 -13.36
CA GLY A 216 -4.22 -15.82 -14.21
C GLY A 216 -5.46 -16.34 -13.46
N MET A 217 -5.36 -16.58 -12.16
CA MET A 217 -6.45 -17.14 -11.34
C MET A 217 -7.35 -16.09 -10.69
N ILE A 218 -6.86 -14.85 -10.48
CA ILE A 218 -7.66 -13.80 -9.86
C ILE A 218 -8.74 -13.29 -10.84
N PRO A 219 -9.99 -13.12 -10.39
CA PRO A 219 -11.12 -12.69 -11.25
C PRO A 219 -11.04 -11.20 -11.64
N TYR A 220 -10.06 -10.48 -11.09
CA TYR A 220 -9.73 -9.15 -11.55
C TYR A 220 -8.97 -9.33 -12.87
N ARG A 221 -9.53 -8.84 -13.98
CA ARG A 221 -8.68 -8.51 -15.12
C ARG A 221 -7.75 -7.40 -14.63
N THR A 222 -6.65 -7.75 -13.96
CA THR A 222 -5.41 -6.99 -14.07
C THR A 222 -5.33 -6.66 -15.55
N SER A 223 -5.32 -5.38 -15.91
CA SER A 223 -5.44 -4.92 -17.31
C SER A 223 -4.76 -5.92 -18.23
N GLY A 224 -5.36 -6.35 -19.37
CA GLY A 224 -4.77 -7.43 -20.19
C GLY A 224 -3.26 -7.24 -20.50
N ASP A 225 -2.81 -5.98 -20.45
CA ASP A 225 -1.41 -5.53 -20.44
C ASP A 225 -0.55 -6.06 -19.27
N THR A 226 -1.05 -6.10 -18.03
CA THR A 226 -0.34 -6.62 -16.85
C THR A 226 0.08 -8.08 -17.05
N ASN A 227 -0.86 -8.97 -17.40
CA ASN A 227 -0.55 -10.38 -17.64
C ASN A 227 0.39 -10.58 -18.82
N ALA A 228 0.22 -9.81 -19.91
CA ALA A 228 1.12 -9.85 -21.05
C ALA A 228 2.56 -9.44 -20.67
N ARG A 229 2.72 -8.38 -19.86
CA ARG A 229 4.03 -7.93 -19.37
C ARG A 229 4.68 -8.93 -18.42
N LEU A 230 3.89 -9.56 -17.53
CA LEU A 230 4.38 -10.61 -16.64
C LEU A 230 4.93 -11.80 -17.45
N VAL A 231 4.16 -12.27 -18.45
CA VAL A 231 4.60 -13.36 -19.34
C VAL A 231 5.82 -12.95 -20.16
N GLN A 232 5.87 -11.73 -20.69
CA GLN A 232 7.02 -11.25 -21.46
C GLN A 232 8.31 -11.26 -20.62
N MET A 233 8.25 -10.83 -19.36
CA MET A 233 9.40 -10.86 -18.47
C MET A 233 9.82 -12.29 -18.12
N GLU A 234 8.87 -13.20 -17.94
CA GLU A 234 9.17 -14.61 -17.68
C GLU A 234 9.85 -15.29 -18.88
N VAL A 235 9.38 -15.02 -20.10
CA VAL A 235 10.02 -15.52 -21.33
C VAL A 235 11.47 -15.04 -21.42
N LEU A 236 11.76 -13.80 -21.01
CA LEU A 236 13.13 -13.28 -20.94
C LEU A 236 13.98 -13.92 -19.83
N MET A 237 13.34 -14.57 -18.85
CA MET A 237 14.01 -15.34 -17.82
C MET A 237 14.21 -16.80 -18.23
N ASN A 238 13.62 -17.29 -19.31
CA ASN A 238 13.79 -18.66 -19.79
C ASN A 238 15.11 -18.86 -20.54
#